data_AF-A0AAW9Q5M7-F1
#
_entry.id   AF-A0AAW9Q5M7-F1
#
_cell.length_a   1.000
_cell.length_b   1.000
_cell.length_c   1.000
_cell.angle_alpha   90.00
_cell.angle_beta   90.00
_cell.angle_gamma   90.00
#
_symmetry.space_group_name_H-M   'P 1'
#
loop_
_entity.id
_entity.type
_entity.pdbx_description
1 polymer ?
#
loop_
_entity_poly.entity_id
_entity_poly.type
_entity_poly.pdbx_seq_one_letter_code
_entity_poly.pdbx_strand_id
1 'polypeptide(L)'
;MTSKTSSKFSSWQWALISSCSTLVLAIAFYGIGNLFSPKASSSKPSNTFPFVNQSRKIGQAEAKAYTGALNRGQQAYYTEYERFSDRIDVLGLGIKTDTGNYRYRTYVDSSRKTIKTMNAPQIAIQIGQSKSPELKSYIGAVWLSVIPDSTDVTTLAILCETNARGTSEPPVPIVVGEGMMECASGTKDMYKK
;
A
#
# COMPACT_ATOMS: atom_id res chain seq x y z
N MET A 1 13.97 -14.74 59.10
CA MET A 1 12.78 -13.87 59.00
C MET A 1 12.44 -13.66 57.54
N THR A 2 11.25 -14.16 57.17
CA THR A 2 10.31 -13.73 56.10
C THR A 2 10.84 -13.59 54.66
N SER A 3 10.52 -14.45 53.69
CA SER A 3 9.23 -14.93 53.14
C SER A 3 8.82 -14.18 51.86
N LYS A 4 8.50 -14.97 50.84
CA LYS A 4 8.20 -14.70 49.43
C LYS A 4 6.98 -13.79 49.22
N THR A 5 7.03 -12.97 48.17
CA THR A 5 5.88 -12.24 47.62
C THR A 5 5.42 -12.93 46.33
N SER A 6 4.21 -13.50 46.35
CA SER A 6 3.57 -14.19 45.21
C SER A 6 2.70 -13.22 44.41
N SER A 7 2.88 -13.19 43.09
CA SER A 7 1.96 -12.54 42.14
C SER A 7 0.70 -13.40 41.94
N LYS A 8 -0.48 -12.87 42.30
CA LYS A 8 -1.78 -13.47 41.96
C LYS A 8 -2.20 -13.03 40.55
N PHE A 9 -2.18 -13.97 39.60
CA PHE A 9 -2.87 -13.84 38.31
C PHE A 9 -4.32 -14.31 38.47
N SER A 10 -5.28 -13.44 38.15
CA SER A 10 -6.72 -13.69 38.24
C SER A 10 -7.25 -14.13 36.88
N SER A 11 -7.74 -15.37 36.83
CA SER A 11 -8.47 -16.00 35.72
C SER A 11 -9.84 -15.33 35.53
N TRP A 12 -10.08 -14.70 34.38
CA TRP A 12 -11.43 -14.31 33.95
C TRP A 12 -11.83 -15.09 32.70
N GLN A 13 -13.06 -15.59 32.79
CA GLN A 13 -13.63 -16.73 32.11
C GLN A 13 -14.15 -16.38 30.71
N TRP A 14 -14.11 -17.36 29.83
CA TRP A 14 -14.78 -17.37 28.53
C TRP A 14 -16.31 -17.41 28.73
N ALA A 15 -17.00 -16.37 28.29
CA ALA A 15 -18.46 -16.39 28.18
C ALA A 15 -18.85 -16.81 26.75
N LEU A 16 -19.23 -18.08 26.61
CA LEU A 16 -19.99 -18.61 25.47
C LEU A 16 -21.44 -18.15 25.63
N ILE A 17 -21.97 -17.38 24.69
CA ILE A 17 -23.42 -17.18 24.56
C ILE A 17 -23.91 -18.09 23.43
N SER A 18 -24.41 -19.24 23.89
CA SER A 18 -25.26 -20.17 23.18
C SER A 18 -26.65 -19.55 22.96
N SER A 19 -27.17 -19.73 21.74
CA SER A 19 -28.58 -19.93 21.37
C SER A 19 -29.68 -19.15 22.14
N CYS A 20 -30.43 -18.29 21.43
CA CYS A 20 -31.87 -18.20 21.68
C CYS A 20 -32.65 -17.64 20.48
N SER A 21 -33.41 -18.54 19.87
CA SER A 21 -34.80 -18.36 19.44
C SER A 21 -35.16 -17.31 18.39
N THR A 22 -35.47 -17.84 17.21
CA THR A 22 -36.38 -17.27 16.22
C THR A 22 -37.73 -16.91 16.86
N LEU A 23 -38.09 -15.63 16.85
CA LEU A 23 -39.46 -15.18 17.04
C LEU A 23 -39.93 -14.54 15.74
N VAL A 24 -40.65 -15.35 14.95
CA VAL A 24 -41.48 -14.90 13.84
C VAL A 24 -42.77 -14.36 14.46
N LEU A 25 -42.98 -13.05 14.37
CA LEU A 25 -44.27 -12.42 14.68
C LEU A 25 -44.92 -12.01 13.36
N ALA A 26 -45.84 -12.86 12.90
CA ALA A 26 -46.83 -12.52 11.90
C ALA A 26 -47.91 -11.66 12.55
N ILE A 27 -48.13 -10.44 12.04
CA ILE A 27 -49.30 -9.63 12.38
C ILE A 27 -50.11 -9.46 11.10
N ALA A 28 -51.32 -10.01 11.13
CA ALA A 28 -52.30 -9.97 10.06
C ALA A 28 -52.91 -8.57 9.89
N PHE A 29 -53.23 -8.28 8.64
CA PHE A 29 -53.85 -7.09 8.10
C PHE A 29 -55.17 -6.70 8.77
N TYR A 30 -55.33 -5.41 9.10
CA TYR A 30 -56.59 -4.69 8.98
C TYR A 30 -56.30 -3.32 8.38
N GLY A 31 -56.83 -3.08 7.18
CA GLY A 31 -56.62 -1.86 6.43
C GLY A 31 -57.50 -0.70 6.90
N ILE A 32 -57.07 0.51 6.55
CA ILE A 32 -57.90 1.62 6.07
C ILE A 32 -56.99 2.44 5.14
N GLY A 33 -57.51 2.77 3.96
CA GLY A 33 -56.77 3.38 2.88
C GLY A 33 -56.21 4.76 3.24
N ASN A 34 -55.02 5.03 2.71
CA ASN A 34 -54.68 6.35 2.22
C ASN A 34 -53.99 6.18 0.86
N LEU A 35 -54.61 6.82 -0.12
CA LEU A 35 -54.22 6.91 -1.52
C LEU A 35 -52.92 7.72 -1.61
N PHE A 36 -51.78 7.10 -1.33
CA PHE A 36 -50.49 7.71 -1.60
C PHE A 36 -50.14 7.42 -3.06
N SER A 37 -50.45 8.38 -3.93
CA SER A 37 -49.95 8.43 -5.29
C SER A 37 -48.43 8.23 -5.27
N PRO A 38 -47.86 7.22 -5.96
CA PRO A 38 -46.45 7.26 -6.27
C PRO A 38 -46.29 8.38 -7.29
N LYS A 39 -45.94 9.58 -6.82
CA LYS A 39 -45.31 10.55 -7.68
C LYS A 39 -44.04 9.87 -8.15
N ALA A 40 -44.09 9.32 -9.37
CA ALA A 40 -42.91 8.89 -10.09
C ALA A 40 -42.04 10.14 -10.23
N SER A 41 -41.20 10.37 -9.22
CA SER A 41 -40.09 11.29 -9.32
C SER A 41 -39.14 10.60 -10.28
N SER A 42 -39.35 10.87 -11.56
CA SER A 42 -38.29 10.80 -12.57
C SER A 42 -37.21 11.80 -12.12
N SER A 43 -36.44 11.45 -11.10
CA SER A 43 -35.16 12.05 -10.86
C SER A 43 -34.27 11.60 -12.00
N LYS A 44 -34.27 12.43 -13.04
CA LYS A 44 -33.18 12.59 -14.01
C LYS A 44 -31.86 12.29 -13.26
N PRO A 45 -31.01 11.37 -13.73
CA PRO A 45 -29.83 10.99 -12.97
C PRO A 45 -28.92 12.20 -12.86
N SER A 46 -28.91 12.81 -11.68
CA SER A 46 -27.90 13.77 -11.30
C SER A 46 -26.76 12.98 -10.67
N ASN A 47 -25.54 13.28 -11.15
CA ASN A 47 -24.26 13.08 -10.46
C ASN A 47 -23.50 11.79 -10.74
N THR A 48 -22.74 11.79 -11.84
CA THR A 48 -21.60 10.90 -12.15
C THR A 48 -20.38 11.09 -11.20
N PHE A 49 -20.50 11.90 -10.15
CA PHE A 49 -19.35 12.40 -9.38
C PHE A 49 -18.84 11.51 -8.22
N PRO A 50 -19.65 10.73 -7.46
CA PRO A 50 -19.12 9.93 -6.36
C PRO A 50 -18.48 8.59 -6.80
N PHE A 51 -19.06 7.90 -7.79
CA PHE A 51 -18.53 6.61 -8.27
C PHE A 51 -17.16 6.74 -8.97
N VAL A 52 -16.99 7.77 -9.81
CA VAL A 52 -15.71 8.05 -10.48
C VAL A 52 -14.62 8.40 -9.46
N ASN A 53 -14.97 9.20 -8.44
CA ASN A 53 -14.03 9.54 -7.38
C ASN A 53 -13.66 8.31 -6.53
N GLN A 54 -14.61 7.41 -6.25
CA GLN A 54 -14.34 6.19 -5.51
C GLN A 54 -13.48 5.20 -6.32
N SER A 55 -13.76 5.03 -7.60
CA SER A 55 -12.99 4.17 -8.50
C SER A 55 -11.54 4.64 -8.62
N ARG A 56 -11.32 5.96 -8.72
CA ARG A 56 -9.98 6.54 -8.70
C ARG A 56 -9.26 6.26 -7.39
N LYS A 57 -9.92 6.48 -6.24
CA LYS A 57 -9.32 6.17 -4.92
C LYS A 57 -8.89 4.71 -4.79
N ILE A 58 -9.72 3.78 -5.26
CA ILE A 58 -9.42 2.34 -5.25
C ILE A 58 -8.21 2.05 -6.14
N GLY A 59 -8.17 2.58 -7.36
CA GLY A 59 -7.02 2.41 -8.25
C GLY A 59 -5.72 2.98 -7.66
N GLN A 60 -5.77 4.15 -7.02
CA GLN A 60 -4.59 4.69 -6.33
C GLN A 60 -4.16 3.82 -5.12
N ALA A 61 -5.14 3.27 -4.38
CA ALA A 61 -4.85 2.39 -3.26
C ALA A 61 -4.20 1.07 -3.71
N GLU A 62 -4.61 0.51 -4.86
CA GLU A 62 -3.98 -0.65 -5.48
C GLU A 62 -2.48 -0.42 -5.71
N ALA A 63 -2.13 0.62 -6.47
CA ALA A 63 -0.74 0.89 -6.81
C ALA A 63 0.12 1.29 -5.61
N LYS A 64 -0.44 2.05 -4.66
CA LYS A 64 0.24 2.34 -3.40
C LYS A 64 0.54 1.06 -2.63
N ALA A 65 -0.43 0.16 -2.50
CA ALA A 65 -0.26 -1.11 -1.79
C ALA A 65 0.75 -2.02 -2.47
N TYR A 66 0.65 -2.20 -3.79
CA TYR A 66 1.52 -3.09 -4.56
C TYR A 66 2.95 -2.56 -4.64
N THR A 67 3.15 -1.27 -4.90
CA THR A 67 4.50 -0.68 -4.93
C THR A 67 5.14 -0.74 -3.54
N GLY A 68 4.39 -0.44 -2.47
CA GLY A 68 4.89 -0.60 -1.11
C GLY A 68 5.19 -2.06 -0.72
N ALA A 69 4.42 -3.02 -1.22
CA ALA A 69 4.70 -4.44 -1.03
C ALA A 69 5.97 -4.86 -1.79
N LEU A 70 6.18 -4.38 -3.02
CA LEU A 70 7.42 -4.60 -3.77
C LEU A 70 8.64 -4.07 -3.01
N ASN A 71 8.55 -2.90 -2.38
CA ASN A 71 9.64 -2.39 -1.53
C ASN A 71 9.95 -3.35 -0.38
N ARG A 72 8.93 -3.77 0.39
CA ARG A 72 9.13 -4.72 1.50
C ARG A 72 9.69 -6.06 1.00
N GLY A 73 9.23 -6.54 -0.15
CA GLY A 73 9.76 -7.74 -0.79
C GLY A 73 11.23 -7.62 -1.14
N GLN A 74 11.66 -6.47 -1.67
CA GLN A 74 13.07 -6.22 -2.00
C GLN A 74 13.95 -6.11 -0.74
N GLN A 75 13.45 -5.51 0.34
CA GLN A 75 14.16 -5.51 1.62
C GLN A 75 14.35 -6.94 2.16
N ALA A 76 13.28 -7.74 2.18
CA ALA A 76 13.36 -9.14 2.61
C ALA A 76 14.29 -9.98 1.73
N TYR A 77 14.19 -9.82 0.41
CA TYR A 77 15.05 -10.52 -0.55
C TYR A 77 16.52 -10.14 -0.38
N TYR A 78 16.82 -8.86 -0.12
CA TYR A 78 18.18 -8.44 0.19
C TYR A 78 18.68 -9.05 1.50
N THR A 79 17.84 -9.11 2.54
CA THR A 79 18.22 -9.76 3.82
C THR A 79 18.56 -11.25 3.64
N GLU A 80 17.90 -11.94 2.71
CA GLU A 80 18.12 -13.38 2.48
C GLU A 80 19.29 -13.67 1.53
N TYR A 81 19.49 -12.83 0.51
CA TYR A 81 20.42 -13.12 -0.59
C TYR A 81 21.54 -12.09 -0.78
N GLU A 82 21.60 -11.06 0.07
CA GLU A 82 22.56 -9.95 0.03
C GLU A 82 22.63 -9.23 -1.33
N ARG A 83 21.52 -9.26 -2.08
CA ARG A 83 21.39 -8.58 -3.38
C ARG A 83 19.95 -8.23 -3.64
N PHE A 84 19.73 -7.21 -4.47
CA PHE A 84 18.40 -6.91 -4.99
C PHE A 84 18.02 -7.81 -6.17
N SER A 85 16.72 -7.92 -6.41
CA SER A 85 16.18 -8.64 -7.58
C SER A 85 15.68 -7.67 -8.65
N ASP A 86 15.79 -8.06 -9.92
CA ASP A 86 15.13 -7.41 -11.06
C ASP A 86 13.82 -8.12 -11.47
N ARG A 87 13.43 -9.14 -10.71
CA ARG A 87 12.27 -10.00 -10.97
C ARG A 87 11.25 -9.91 -9.84
N ILE A 88 9.98 -9.64 -10.20
CA ILE A 88 8.88 -9.54 -9.24
C ILE A 88 8.47 -10.91 -8.69
N ASP A 89 8.54 -11.96 -9.51
CA ASP A 89 8.05 -13.30 -9.17
C ASP A 89 8.88 -13.95 -8.04
N VAL A 90 10.19 -13.70 -8.00
CA VAL A 90 11.07 -14.22 -6.94
C VAL A 90 10.91 -13.50 -5.59
N LEU A 91 10.20 -12.36 -5.55
CA LEU A 91 9.89 -11.67 -4.30
C LEU A 91 8.79 -12.36 -3.49
N GLY A 92 8.11 -13.37 -4.06
CA GLY A 92 7.12 -14.19 -3.34
C GLY A 92 5.83 -13.45 -2.96
N LEU A 93 5.51 -12.33 -3.61
CA LEU A 93 4.41 -11.44 -3.21
C LEU A 93 3.05 -11.79 -3.86
N GLY A 94 3.03 -12.63 -4.88
CA GLY A 94 1.80 -12.95 -5.63
C GLY A 94 1.19 -11.75 -6.39
N ILE A 95 1.98 -10.72 -6.68
CA ILE A 95 1.52 -9.52 -7.39
C ILE A 95 1.43 -9.81 -8.89
N LYS A 96 0.28 -9.51 -9.48
CA LYS A 96 0.11 -9.52 -10.93
C LYS A 96 0.80 -8.30 -11.53
N THR A 97 1.72 -8.53 -12.47
CA THR A 97 2.52 -7.45 -13.09
C THR A 97 1.75 -6.60 -14.09
N ASP A 98 0.63 -7.07 -14.63
CA ASP A 98 -0.27 -6.27 -15.49
C ASP A 98 -1.72 -6.40 -14.99
N THR A 99 -2.23 -5.31 -14.40
CA THR A 99 -3.61 -5.22 -13.90
C THR A 99 -4.47 -4.37 -14.84
N GLY A 100 -5.75 -4.19 -14.52
CA GLY A 100 -6.59 -3.26 -15.29
C GLY A 100 -6.04 -1.83 -15.27
N ASN A 101 -5.47 -1.41 -14.14
CA ASN A 101 -5.10 -0.03 -13.88
C ASN A 101 -3.60 0.26 -14.02
N TYR A 102 -2.74 -0.73 -13.80
CA TYR A 102 -1.29 -0.52 -13.70
C TYR A 102 -0.47 -1.60 -14.40
N ARG A 103 0.73 -1.21 -14.79
CA ARG A 103 1.83 -2.12 -15.11
C ARG A 103 2.92 -1.98 -14.06
N TYR A 104 3.25 -3.11 -13.43
CA TYR A 104 4.29 -3.20 -12.42
C TYR A 104 5.57 -3.79 -13.00
N ARG A 105 6.69 -3.15 -12.68
CA ARG A 105 8.03 -3.61 -13.06
C ARG A 105 9.02 -3.32 -11.95
N THR A 106 10.09 -4.10 -11.88
CA THR A 106 11.22 -3.83 -11.00
C THR A 106 12.50 -3.98 -11.79
N TYR A 107 13.55 -3.27 -11.39
CA TYR A 107 14.89 -3.41 -11.94
C TYR A 107 15.90 -2.93 -10.92
N VAL A 108 17.15 -3.36 -11.08
CA VAL A 108 18.26 -2.94 -10.24
C VAL A 108 19.04 -1.84 -10.96
N ASP A 109 19.17 -0.68 -10.32
CA ASP A 109 19.96 0.42 -10.85
C ASP A 109 21.41 0.30 -10.39
N SER A 110 22.26 -0.17 -11.30
CA SER A 110 23.70 -0.35 -11.04
C SER A 110 24.52 0.92 -11.30
N SER A 111 23.91 1.97 -11.87
CA SER A 111 24.62 3.21 -12.22
C SER A 111 24.77 4.16 -11.04
N ARG A 112 23.89 4.04 -10.03
CA ARG A 112 23.90 4.90 -8.84
C ARG A 112 24.42 4.14 -7.63
N LYS A 113 25.30 4.80 -6.88
CA LYS A 113 25.78 4.36 -5.57
C LYS A 113 25.24 5.29 -4.49
N THR A 114 24.59 4.74 -3.47
CA THR A 114 24.20 5.44 -2.23
C THR A 114 25.31 5.42 -1.18
N ILE A 115 26.20 4.42 -1.22
CA ILE A 115 27.38 4.25 -0.37
C ILE A 115 28.60 4.12 -1.27
N LYS A 116 29.47 5.13 -1.24
CA LYS A 116 30.61 5.27 -2.19
C LYS A 116 31.63 4.15 -2.09
N THR A 117 31.81 3.58 -0.90
CA THR A 117 32.84 2.57 -0.60
C THR A 117 32.47 1.16 -1.05
N MET A 118 31.21 0.92 -1.44
CA MET A 118 30.74 -0.40 -1.87
C MET A 118 30.69 -0.53 -3.41
N ASN A 119 31.02 -1.72 -3.90
CA ASN A 119 31.12 -2.07 -5.32
C ASN A 119 29.98 -2.97 -5.82
N ALA A 120 28.79 -2.84 -5.21
CA ALA A 120 27.59 -3.57 -5.61
C ALA A 120 26.47 -2.59 -6.01
N PRO A 121 25.47 -3.02 -6.82
CA PRO A 121 24.28 -2.23 -7.07
C PRO A 121 23.52 -1.99 -5.76
N GLN A 122 23.23 -0.73 -5.47
CA GLN A 122 22.71 -0.32 -4.16
C GLN A 122 21.27 0.14 -4.20
N ILE A 123 20.59 0.05 -5.36
CA ILE A 123 19.23 0.54 -5.49
C ILE A 123 18.40 -0.44 -6.33
N ALA A 124 17.30 -0.92 -5.75
CA ALA A 124 16.21 -1.55 -6.49
C ALA A 124 15.11 -0.53 -6.73
N ILE A 125 14.61 -0.43 -7.96
CA ILE A 125 13.49 0.44 -8.33
C ILE A 125 12.24 -0.40 -8.57
N GLN A 126 11.10 0.08 -8.07
CA GLN A 126 9.79 -0.55 -8.21
C GLN A 126 8.85 0.45 -8.86
N ILE A 127 8.22 0.13 -9.97
CA ILE A 127 7.34 1.06 -10.69
C ILE A 127 5.95 0.47 -10.76
N GLY A 128 4.96 1.25 -10.35
CA GLY A 128 3.54 1.06 -10.67
C GLY A 128 3.12 2.15 -11.66
N GLN A 129 3.30 1.88 -12.95
CA GLN A 129 2.95 2.83 -14.01
C GLN A 129 1.46 2.74 -14.30
N SER A 130 0.77 3.88 -14.21
CA SER A 130 -0.65 3.94 -14.52
C SER A 130 -0.91 3.68 -16.01
N LYS A 131 -1.97 2.92 -16.29
CA LYS A 131 -2.53 2.69 -17.63
C LYS A 131 -3.69 3.63 -17.95
N SER A 132 -4.15 4.40 -16.97
CA SER A 132 -5.27 5.34 -17.11
C SER A 132 -4.81 6.79 -16.94
N PRO A 133 -5.26 7.73 -17.79
CA PRO A 133 -4.98 9.15 -17.62
C PRO A 133 -5.64 9.74 -16.35
N GLU A 134 -6.55 9.01 -15.70
CA GLU A 134 -7.24 9.45 -14.48
C GLU A 134 -6.55 9.06 -13.18
N LEU A 135 -5.51 8.22 -13.28
CA LEU A 135 -4.73 7.70 -12.17
C LEU A 135 -3.31 8.29 -12.19
N LYS A 136 -2.61 8.15 -11.06
CA LYS A 136 -1.25 8.65 -10.87
C LYS A 136 -0.32 7.45 -10.93
N SER A 137 0.93 7.66 -11.30
CA SER A 137 1.93 6.60 -11.23
C SER A 137 2.64 6.62 -9.88
N TYR A 138 3.16 5.47 -9.47
CA TYR A 138 3.91 5.30 -8.24
C TYR A 138 5.29 4.74 -8.56
N ILE A 139 6.29 5.19 -7.81
CA ILE A 139 7.64 4.66 -7.88
C ILE A 139 8.19 4.46 -6.48
N GLY A 140 8.62 3.25 -6.20
CA GLY A 140 9.39 2.88 -5.03
C GLY A 140 10.87 2.80 -5.37
N ALA A 141 11.69 3.03 -4.35
CA ALA A 141 13.07 2.61 -4.36
C ALA A 141 13.42 1.96 -3.02
N VAL A 142 14.29 0.97 -3.06
CA VAL A 142 14.94 0.36 -1.89
C VAL A 142 16.44 0.47 -2.08
N TRP A 143 17.15 0.94 -1.08
CA TRP A 143 18.60 1.15 -1.17
C TRP A 143 19.34 0.84 0.11
N LEU A 144 20.66 0.72 0.02
CA LEU A 144 21.52 0.55 1.19
C LEU A 144 21.91 1.89 1.81
N SER A 145 21.81 1.96 3.13
CA SER A 145 22.28 3.07 3.94
C SER A 145 23.12 2.55 5.11
N VAL A 146 24.10 3.34 5.54
CA VAL A 146 24.92 3.01 6.71
C VAL A 146 24.14 3.42 7.95
N ILE A 147 24.11 2.56 8.96
CA ILE A 147 23.54 2.90 10.25
C ILE A 147 24.45 3.96 10.91
N PRO A 148 23.92 5.10 11.39
CA PRO A 148 24.72 6.09 12.09
C PRO A 148 25.54 5.45 13.22
N ASP A 149 26.80 5.83 13.34
CA ASP A 149 27.75 5.32 14.34
C ASP A 149 28.07 3.81 14.24
N SER A 150 27.77 3.16 13.12
CA SER A 150 28.14 1.78 12.83
C SER A 150 28.76 1.64 11.43
N THR A 151 29.45 0.52 11.20
CA THR A 151 29.86 0.06 9.86
C THR A 151 28.79 -0.80 9.19
N ASP A 152 27.71 -1.11 9.90
CA ASP A 152 26.63 -1.95 9.42
C ASP A 152 25.77 -1.22 8.39
N VAL A 153 25.31 -1.99 7.41
CA VAL A 153 24.47 -1.51 6.32
C VAL A 153 23.06 -2.05 6.50
N THR A 154 22.09 -1.19 6.25
CA THR A 154 20.67 -1.53 6.31
C THR A 154 19.96 -1.11 5.04
N THR A 155 18.81 -1.71 4.76
CA THR A 155 17.97 -1.33 3.63
C THR A 155 16.95 -0.28 4.05
N LEU A 156 16.92 0.86 3.35
CA LEU A 156 15.86 1.87 3.47
C LEU A 156 14.95 1.82 2.24
N ALA A 157 13.76 2.40 2.37
CA ALA A 157 12.78 2.43 1.29
C ALA A 157 12.05 3.78 1.22
N ILE A 158 11.68 4.18 -0.01
CA ILE A 158 10.89 5.37 -0.30
C ILE A 158 9.76 4.98 -1.24
N LEU A 159 8.64 5.69 -1.15
CA LEU A 159 7.53 5.57 -2.07
C LEU A 159 7.10 6.97 -2.52
N CYS A 160 7.17 7.20 -3.82
CA CYS A 160 6.83 8.46 -4.45
C CYS A 160 5.58 8.31 -5.32
N GLU A 161 4.74 9.33 -5.34
CA GLU A 161 3.54 9.44 -6.18
C GLU A 161 3.71 10.60 -7.15
N THR A 162 3.32 10.44 -8.42
CA THR A 162 3.32 11.58 -9.37
C THR A 162 2.36 12.68 -8.94
N ASN A 163 2.78 13.94 -9.11
CA ASN A 163 1.93 15.09 -8.83
C ASN A 163 0.76 15.16 -9.80
N ALA A 164 1.06 14.98 -11.09
CA ALA A 164 0.08 14.88 -12.17
C ALA A 164 -0.43 13.45 -12.33
N ARG A 165 -1.66 13.34 -12.82
CA ARG A 165 -2.21 12.08 -13.36
C ARG A 165 -1.71 11.87 -14.78
N GLY A 166 -1.72 10.63 -15.23
CA GLY A 166 -1.29 10.29 -16.58
C GLY A 166 -0.82 8.86 -16.67
N THR A 167 -0.33 8.51 -17.86
CA THR A 167 0.25 7.20 -18.16
C THR A 167 1.77 7.25 -18.31
N SER A 168 2.37 8.42 -18.09
CA SER A 168 3.81 8.59 -18.15
C SER A 168 4.48 7.77 -17.05
N GLU A 169 5.69 7.30 -17.38
CA GLU A 169 6.55 6.67 -16.40
C GLU A 169 6.96 7.69 -15.32
N PRO A 170 6.86 7.34 -14.02
CA PRO A 170 7.28 8.22 -12.95
C PRO A 170 8.82 8.40 -12.95
N PRO A 171 9.33 9.60 -12.65
CA PRO A 171 10.77 9.84 -12.58
C PRO A 171 11.40 9.11 -11.40
N VAL A 172 12.60 8.57 -11.60
CA VAL A 172 13.32 7.78 -10.59
C VAL A 172 13.78 8.66 -9.43
N PRO A 173 13.60 8.24 -8.16
CA PRO A 173 14.14 8.95 -6.99
C PRO A 173 15.64 9.23 -7.12
N ILE A 174 16.07 10.37 -6.58
CA ILE A 174 17.45 10.87 -6.68
C ILE A 174 18.21 10.65 -5.38
N VAL A 175 19.52 10.47 -5.49
CA VAL A 175 20.44 10.42 -4.33
C VAL A 175 20.81 11.85 -3.96
N VAL A 176 20.51 12.28 -2.73
CA VAL A 176 20.77 13.66 -2.25
C VAL A 176 21.91 13.74 -1.24
N GLY A 177 22.44 12.60 -0.80
CA GLY A 177 23.52 12.48 0.16
C GLY A 177 23.91 11.01 0.34
N GLU A 178 24.93 10.74 1.14
CA GLU A 178 25.32 9.37 1.44
C GLU A 178 24.18 8.64 2.17
N GLY A 179 23.74 7.52 1.59
CA GLY A 179 22.64 6.73 2.14
C GLY A 179 21.26 7.40 2.11
N MET A 180 21.09 8.55 1.45
CA MET A 180 19.82 9.30 1.43
C MET A 180 19.25 9.45 0.02
N MET A 181 17.96 9.17 -0.11
CA MET A 181 17.20 9.33 -1.35
C MET A 181 15.99 10.23 -1.15
N GLU A 182 15.63 10.96 -2.21
CA GLU A 182 14.42 11.79 -2.26
C GLU A 182 13.64 11.55 -3.56
N CYS A 183 12.34 11.80 -3.48
CA CYS A 183 11.46 11.80 -4.64
C CYS A 183 11.91 12.86 -5.65
N ALA A 184 12.00 12.47 -6.92
CA ALA A 184 12.39 13.39 -7.99
C ALA A 184 11.32 14.46 -8.26
N SER A 185 11.72 15.53 -8.94
CA SER A 185 10.80 16.60 -9.34
C SER A 185 9.58 16.05 -10.08
N GLY A 186 8.40 16.59 -9.79
CA GLY A 186 7.12 16.09 -10.33
C GLY A 186 6.53 14.91 -9.56
N THR A 187 7.17 14.46 -8.48
CA THR A 187 6.62 13.46 -7.54
C THR A 187 6.61 13.98 -6.10
N LYS A 188 5.83 13.35 -5.23
CA LYS A 188 5.78 13.63 -3.80
C LYS A 188 6.07 12.36 -3.00
N ASP A 189 6.74 12.51 -1.87
CA ASP A 189 6.96 11.43 -0.91
C ASP A 189 5.65 11.05 -0.21
N MET A 190 5.37 9.76 -0.13
CA MET A 190 4.16 9.20 0.47
C MET A 190 4.33 8.82 1.94
N TYR A 191 5.55 8.85 2.47
CA TYR A 191 5.87 8.58 3.87
C TYR A 191 6.06 9.85 4.71
N LYS A 192 6.45 10.97 4.09
CA LYS A 192 6.43 12.29 4.75
C LYS A 192 4.98 12.76 4.91
N LYS A 193 4.58 13.07 6.15
CA LYS A 193 3.27 13.64 6.50
C LYS A 193 3.28 15.15 6.36
#